data_AF-A0A8I1EBI1-F1
#
_entry.id   AF-A0A8I1EBI1-F1
#
_cell.length_a   1.000
_cell.length_b   1.000
_cell.length_c   1.000
_cell.angle_alpha   90.00
_cell.angle_beta   90.00
_cell.angle_gamma   90.00
#
_symmetry.space_group_name_H-M   'P 1'
#
loop_
_entity.id
_entity.type
_entity.pdbx_description
1 polymer ?
#
loop_
_entity_poly.entity_id
_entity_poly.type
_entity_poly.pdbx_seq_one_letter_code
_entity_poly.pdbx_strand_id
1 'polypeptide(L)'
;MLYSPEAQDAFWGAMHPDTRAIFDVFEQRETFTYPYIEYPELFLTMAKAMPEMATLPVDPKSSELLVKVIPLLATMPFRQCIFSVHWLNEQASDSPIGWGTLCYLEALNILNNVKDHPHYDLSRVMVDRISAVMRYRKALGLYAQWPLKTIE
;
A
#
# COMPACT_ATOMS: atom_id res chain seq x y z
N MET A 1 16.81 -1.37 8.63
CA MET A 1 16.17 -0.03 8.72
C MET A 1 14.90 -0.09 7.90
N LEU A 2 13.81 0.58 8.28
CA LEU A 2 12.59 0.58 7.48
C LEU A 2 12.93 1.14 6.09
N TYR A 3 12.63 0.39 5.03
CA TYR A 3 13.04 0.61 3.63
C TYR A 3 14.48 0.29 3.22
N SER A 4 15.30 -0.30 4.09
CA SER A 4 16.62 -0.77 3.63
C SER A 4 16.46 -1.94 2.63
N PRO A 5 17.40 -2.11 1.68
CA PRO A 5 17.36 -3.22 0.74
C PRO A 5 17.18 -4.58 1.42
N GLU A 6 17.84 -4.79 2.55
CA GLU A 6 17.76 -6.05 3.31
C GLU A 6 16.35 -6.29 3.86
N ALA A 7 15.66 -5.25 4.31
CA ALA A 7 14.28 -5.36 4.83
C ALA A 7 13.29 -5.63 3.69
N GLN A 8 13.48 -4.99 2.53
CA GLN A 8 12.70 -5.27 1.33
C GLN A 8 12.92 -6.70 0.85
N ASP A 9 14.17 -7.15 0.78
CA ASP A 9 14.54 -8.49 0.32
C ASP A 9 13.97 -9.57 1.24
N ALA A 10 14.02 -9.38 2.56
CA ALA A 10 13.41 -10.31 3.51
C ALA A 10 11.89 -10.41 3.34
N PHE A 11 11.20 -9.27 3.21
CA PHE A 11 9.74 -9.23 3.05
C PHE A 11 9.30 -9.84 1.71
N TRP A 12 9.90 -9.41 0.61
CA TRP A 12 9.55 -9.89 -0.73
C TRP A 12 10.04 -11.30 -1.02
N GLY A 13 11.16 -11.71 -0.40
CA GLY A 13 11.70 -13.07 -0.49
C GLY A 13 10.82 -14.11 0.21
N ALA A 14 10.01 -13.71 1.19
CA ALA A 14 9.04 -14.59 1.86
C ALA A 14 7.74 -14.79 1.05
N MET A 15 7.50 -14.00 0.00
CA MET A 15 6.30 -14.13 -0.84
C MET A 15 6.46 -15.16 -1.95
N HIS A 16 5.33 -15.72 -2.41
CA HIS A 16 5.31 -16.60 -3.58
C HIS A 16 5.87 -15.87 -4.82
N PRO A 17 6.74 -16.49 -5.65
CA PRO A 17 7.36 -15.85 -6.81
C PRO A 17 6.36 -15.20 -7.77
N ASP A 18 5.24 -15.86 -8.07
CA ASP A 18 4.22 -15.32 -8.98
C ASP A 18 3.54 -14.05 -8.42
N THR A 19 3.33 -14.00 -7.10
CA THR A 19 2.78 -12.82 -6.42
C THR A 19 3.77 -11.66 -6.49
N ARG A 20 5.06 -11.93 -6.31
CA ARG A 20 6.10 -10.91 -6.46
C ARG A 20 6.19 -10.40 -7.91
N ALA A 21 6.18 -11.31 -8.88
CA ALA A 21 6.31 -10.96 -10.30
C ALA A 21 5.19 -10.02 -10.78
N ILE A 22 3.95 -10.18 -10.29
CA ILE A 22 2.88 -9.26 -10.65
C ILE A 22 3.10 -7.85 -10.09
N PHE A 23 3.63 -7.73 -8.87
CA PHE A 23 3.88 -6.44 -8.25
C PHE A 23 5.05 -5.72 -8.94
N ASP A 24 6.04 -6.47 -9.41
CA ASP A 24 7.10 -5.95 -10.29
C ASP A 24 6.49 -5.36 -11.58
N VAL A 25 5.52 -6.04 -12.20
CA VAL A 25 4.82 -5.54 -13.40
C VAL A 25 4.03 -4.27 -13.11
N PHE A 26 3.31 -4.21 -11.98
CA PHE A 26 2.57 -3.00 -11.61
C PHE A 26 3.51 -1.81 -11.38
N GLU A 27 4.57 -2.00 -10.59
CA GLU A 27 5.54 -0.95 -10.30
C GLU A 27 6.24 -0.43 -11.57
N GLN A 28 6.62 -1.31 -12.50
CA GLN A 28 7.23 -0.90 -13.79
C GLN A 28 6.33 -0.03 -14.66
N ARG A 29 5.01 -0.04 -14.43
CA ARG A 29 4.05 0.80 -15.15
C ARG A 29 3.80 2.13 -14.46
N GLU A 30 4.30 2.34 -13.24
CA GLU A 30 4.14 3.58 -12.51
C GLU A 30 5.31 4.54 -12.78
N THR A 31 5.06 5.56 -13.59
CA THR A 31 6.06 6.59 -13.95
C THR A 31 6.00 7.83 -13.05
N PHE A 32 5.12 7.83 -12.05
CA PHE A 32 4.82 9.00 -11.20
C PHE A 32 5.38 8.86 -9.78
N THR A 33 6.07 7.77 -9.48
CA THR A 33 6.58 7.48 -8.13
C THR A 33 8.01 7.94 -7.92
N TYR A 34 8.38 8.24 -6.69
CA TYR A 34 9.72 8.66 -6.29
C TYR A 34 10.50 7.48 -5.70
N PRO A 35 11.49 6.90 -6.39
CA PRO A 35 12.21 5.74 -5.87
C PRO A 35 13.20 6.13 -4.76
N TYR A 36 13.42 5.20 -3.81
CA TYR A 36 14.37 5.38 -2.70
C TYR A 36 15.75 5.84 -3.14
N ILE A 37 16.25 5.29 -4.26
CA ILE A 37 17.60 5.58 -4.78
C ILE A 37 17.74 7.07 -5.17
N GLU A 38 16.66 7.69 -5.65
CA GLU A 38 16.66 9.10 -6.07
C GLU A 38 16.35 10.05 -4.91
N TYR A 39 15.53 9.63 -3.94
CA TYR A 39 15.04 10.49 -2.84
C TYR A 39 15.23 9.86 -1.44
N PRO A 40 16.43 9.41 -1.06
CA PRO A 40 16.63 8.63 0.17
C PRO A 40 16.21 9.37 1.44
N GLU A 41 16.37 10.69 1.51
CA GLU A 41 16.00 11.51 2.67
C GLU A 41 14.48 11.50 2.95
N LEU A 42 13.65 11.46 1.92
CA LEU A 42 12.19 11.36 2.04
C LEU A 42 11.82 10.06 2.75
N PHE A 43 12.39 8.94 2.30
CA PHE A 43 12.15 7.62 2.88
C PHE A 43 12.72 7.46 4.27
N LEU A 44 13.89 8.05 4.55
CA LEU A 44 14.47 8.07 5.90
C LEU A 44 13.60 8.87 6.87
N THR A 45 13.03 9.99 6.41
CA THR A 45 12.11 10.80 7.21
C THR A 45 10.81 10.04 7.48
N MET A 46 10.25 9.41 6.45
CA MET A 46 9.07 8.55 6.59
C MET A 46 9.34 7.37 7.54
N ALA A 47 10.50 6.71 7.42
CA ALA A 47 10.91 5.62 8.29
C ALA A 47 10.97 6.02 9.76
N LYS A 48 11.37 7.26 10.04
CA LYS A 48 11.39 7.81 11.40
C LYS A 48 9.99 8.14 11.92
N ALA A 49 9.10 8.63 11.07
CA ALA A 49 7.74 9.01 11.46
C ALA A 49 6.80 7.80 11.64
N MET A 50 7.01 6.71 10.90
CA MET A 50 6.11 5.55 10.87
C MET A 50 5.85 4.87 12.22
N PRO A 51 6.84 4.67 13.11
CA PRO A 51 6.58 4.13 14.44
C PRO A 51 5.59 4.96 15.25
N GLU A 52 5.72 6.29 15.22
CA GLU A 52 4.79 7.19 15.90
C GLU A 52 3.39 7.07 15.27
N MET A 53 3.31 7.03 13.95
CA MET A 53 2.04 6.87 13.24
C MET A 53 1.32 5.57 13.64
N ALA A 54 2.02 4.44 13.69
CA ALA A 54 1.42 3.14 13.98
C ALA A 54 0.75 3.06 15.37
N THR A 55 1.23 3.87 16.32
CA THR A 55 0.72 3.90 17.70
C THR A 55 -0.47 4.84 17.92
N LEU A 56 -0.87 5.59 16.90
CA LEU A 56 -1.94 6.58 17.07
C LEU A 56 -3.32 5.91 17.16
N PRO A 57 -4.18 6.37 18.09
CA PRO A 57 -5.55 5.88 18.19
C PRO A 57 -6.34 6.28 16.95
N VAL A 58 -7.29 5.46 16.50
CA VAL A 58 -8.15 5.80 15.37
C VAL A 58 -9.28 6.72 15.85
N ASP A 59 -9.01 8.02 15.90
CA ASP A 59 -9.95 9.06 16.30
C ASP A 59 -10.05 10.19 15.23
N PRO A 60 -10.95 11.18 15.37
CA PRO A 60 -11.09 12.26 14.39
C PRO A 60 -9.81 13.09 14.16
N LYS A 61 -8.93 13.22 15.16
CA LYS A 61 -7.63 13.89 14.98
C LYS A 61 -6.68 13.04 14.13
N SER A 62 -6.75 11.72 14.28
CA SER A 62 -6.00 10.77 13.44
C SER A 62 -6.53 10.68 12.00
N SER A 63 -7.77 11.11 11.74
CA SER A 63 -8.29 11.23 10.37
C SER A 63 -7.49 12.27 9.56
N GLU A 64 -7.07 13.38 10.17
CA GLU A 64 -6.19 14.36 9.51
C GLU A 64 -4.82 13.75 9.15
N LEU A 65 -4.31 12.86 9.99
CA LEU A 65 -3.07 12.15 9.69
C LEU A 65 -3.25 11.17 8.52
N LEU A 66 -4.36 10.42 8.47
CA LEU A 66 -4.65 9.51 7.35
C LEU A 66 -4.65 10.26 6.03
N VAL A 67 -5.25 11.46 5.98
CA VAL A 67 -5.24 12.35 4.81
C VAL A 67 -3.81 12.72 4.39
N LYS A 68 -2.90 12.95 5.34
CA LYS A 68 -1.49 13.27 5.08
C LYS A 68 -0.62 12.05 4.73
N VAL A 69 -1.01 10.85 5.14
CA VAL A 69 -0.30 9.61 4.82
C VAL A 69 -0.59 9.14 3.40
N ILE A 70 -1.81 9.32 2.90
CA ILE A 70 -2.22 9.00 1.53
C ILE A 70 -1.22 9.49 0.47
N PRO A 71 -0.84 10.79 0.40
CA PRO A 71 0.07 11.28 -0.63
C PRO A 71 1.47 10.65 -0.54
N LEU A 72 1.96 10.34 0.67
CA LEU A 72 3.24 9.66 0.87
C LEU A 72 3.19 8.22 0.33
N LEU A 73 2.14 7.48 0.68
CA LEU A 73 1.93 6.12 0.20
C LEU A 73 1.65 6.07 -1.31
N ALA A 74 0.93 7.06 -1.86
CA ALA A 74 0.57 7.11 -3.27
C ALA A 74 1.78 7.37 -4.16
N THR A 75 2.74 8.17 -3.68
CA THR A 75 3.90 8.61 -4.48
C THR A 75 5.12 7.71 -4.32
N MET A 76 5.11 6.74 -3.41
CA MET A 76 6.18 5.75 -3.33
C MET A 76 5.97 4.60 -4.33
N PRO A 77 7.04 3.91 -4.75
CA PRO A 77 6.96 2.72 -5.59
C PRO A 77 5.99 1.69 -5.02
N PHE A 78 5.23 1.02 -5.89
CA PHE A 78 4.15 0.12 -5.51
C PHE A 78 4.54 -0.90 -4.44
N ARG A 79 5.71 -1.54 -4.58
CA ARG A 79 6.19 -2.52 -3.61
C ARG A 79 6.52 -1.87 -2.27
N GLN A 80 7.19 -0.72 -2.31
CA GLN A 80 7.48 0.01 -1.08
C GLN A 80 6.18 0.42 -0.37
N CYS A 81 5.14 0.81 -1.11
CA CYS A 81 3.80 1.09 -0.58
C CYS A 81 3.19 -0.12 0.15
N ILE A 82 3.20 -1.30 -0.49
CA ILE A 82 2.70 -2.53 0.13
C ILE A 82 3.46 -2.85 1.41
N PHE A 83 4.79 -2.76 1.37
CA PHE A 83 5.62 -2.99 2.54
C PHE A 83 5.30 -2.02 3.67
N SER A 84 5.14 -0.73 3.39
CA SER A 84 4.76 0.28 4.39
C SER A 84 3.43 -0.05 5.05
N VAL A 85 2.42 -0.38 4.25
CA VAL A 85 1.08 -0.71 4.75
C VAL A 85 1.11 -1.98 5.58
N HIS A 86 1.85 -3.01 5.14
CA HIS A 86 2.03 -4.24 5.91
C HIS A 86 2.70 -3.97 7.25
N TRP A 87 3.80 -3.22 7.25
CA TRP A 87 4.51 -2.87 8.47
C TRP A 87 3.62 -2.08 9.44
N LEU A 88 2.87 -1.08 8.95
CA LEU A 88 1.93 -0.32 9.78
C LEU A 88 0.85 -1.21 10.39
N ASN A 89 0.33 -2.20 9.64
CA ASN A 89 -0.63 -3.17 10.16
C ASN A 89 -0.02 -4.05 11.25
N GLU A 90 1.21 -4.52 11.11
CA GLU A 90 1.88 -5.34 12.12
C GLU A 90 2.14 -4.57 13.42
N GLN A 91 2.49 -3.28 13.31
CA GLN A 91 2.76 -2.44 14.48
C GLN A 91 1.48 -1.95 15.17
N ALA A 92 0.37 -1.81 14.42
CA ALA A 92 -0.91 -1.39 14.96
C ALA A 92 -1.58 -2.55 15.72
N SER A 93 -1.12 -2.76 16.96
CA SER A 93 -1.52 -3.88 17.82
C SER A 93 -3.03 -3.95 18.10
N ASP A 94 -3.75 -2.82 17.96
CA ASP A 94 -5.15 -2.66 18.38
C ASP A 94 -6.11 -2.13 17.29
N SER A 95 -5.70 -2.04 16.01
CA SER A 95 -6.60 -1.56 14.96
C SER A 95 -7.45 -2.69 14.37
N PRO A 96 -8.77 -2.75 14.59
CA PRO A 96 -9.60 -3.86 14.12
C PRO A 96 -9.75 -3.95 12.60
N ILE A 97 -9.43 -2.87 11.88
CA ILE A 97 -9.64 -2.74 10.42
C ILE A 97 -8.29 -2.67 9.66
N GLY A 98 -7.21 -2.30 10.34
CA GLY A 98 -5.87 -2.14 9.76
C GLY A 98 -5.69 -0.86 8.93
N TRP A 99 -4.45 -0.37 8.86
CA TRP A 99 -4.02 0.81 8.12
C TRP A 99 -4.35 0.76 6.63
N GLY A 100 -4.17 -0.39 5.99
CA GLY A 100 -4.49 -0.54 4.56
C GLY A 100 -5.96 -0.19 4.25
N THR A 101 -6.87 -0.66 5.11
CA THR A 101 -8.30 -0.38 4.96
C THR A 101 -8.62 1.07 5.35
N LEU A 102 -8.00 1.61 6.39
CA LEU A 102 -8.19 3.01 6.79
C LEU A 102 -7.78 3.97 5.67
N CYS A 103 -6.60 3.77 5.06
CA CYS A 103 -6.15 4.57 3.93
C CYS A 103 -7.10 4.44 2.73
N TYR A 104 -7.63 3.25 2.47
CA TYR A 104 -8.60 3.03 1.39
C TYR A 104 -9.92 3.78 1.63
N LEU A 105 -10.48 3.68 2.84
CA LEU A 105 -11.74 4.32 3.19
C LEU A 105 -11.62 5.85 3.15
N GLU A 106 -10.52 6.39 3.67
CA GLU A 106 -10.29 7.84 3.62
C GLU A 106 -10.06 8.33 2.19
N ALA A 107 -9.31 7.57 1.37
CA ALA A 107 -9.15 7.90 -0.05
C ALA A 107 -10.50 7.90 -0.79
N LEU A 108 -11.38 6.91 -0.53
CA LEU A 108 -12.74 6.90 -1.08
C LEU A 108 -13.59 8.08 -0.59
N ASN A 109 -13.47 8.44 0.68
CA ASN A 109 -14.17 9.60 1.26
C ASN A 109 -13.81 10.88 0.50
N ILE A 110 -12.51 11.12 0.28
CA ILE A 110 -12.02 12.26 -0.52
C ILE A 110 -12.60 12.23 -1.94
N LEU A 111 -12.55 11.07 -2.62
CA LEU A 111 -13.02 10.95 -4.01
C LEU A 111 -14.52 11.18 -4.18
N ASN A 112 -15.32 10.73 -3.21
CA ASN A 112 -16.77 10.79 -3.28
C ASN A 112 -17.33 12.13 -2.77
N ASN A 113 -16.69 12.75 -1.78
CA ASN A 113 -17.28 13.87 -1.04
C ASN A 113 -16.53 15.20 -1.21
N VAL A 114 -15.26 15.20 -1.64
CA VAL A 114 -14.41 16.42 -1.66
C VAL A 114 -13.61 16.51 -2.97
N LYS A 115 -14.29 16.84 -4.08
CA LYS A 115 -13.66 16.87 -5.42
C LYS A 115 -12.49 17.86 -5.55
N ASP A 116 -12.56 19.00 -4.85
CA ASP A 116 -11.51 20.03 -4.89
C ASP A 116 -10.43 19.81 -3.81
N HIS A 117 -10.36 18.62 -3.20
CA HIS A 117 -9.36 18.32 -2.18
C HIS A 117 -7.94 18.36 -2.78
N PRO A 118 -6.94 18.97 -2.11
CA PRO A 118 -5.55 19.03 -2.61
C PRO A 118 -4.90 17.68 -2.92
N HIS A 119 -5.42 16.61 -2.35
CA HIS A 119 -4.93 15.24 -2.54
C HIS A 119 -5.86 14.36 -3.38
N TYR A 120 -6.85 14.94 -4.09
CA TYR A 120 -7.84 14.18 -4.86
C TYR A 120 -7.22 13.15 -5.81
N ASP A 121 -6.26 13.57 -6.63
CA ASP A 121 -5.60 12.68 -7.60
C ASP A 121 -4.75 11.60 -6.92
N LEU A 122 -4.13 11.91 -5.77
CA LEU A 122 -3.32 10.96 -5.00
C LEU A 122 -4.21 9.93 -4.27
N SER A 123 -5.38 10.35 -3.79
CA SER A 123 -6.42 9.45 -3.29
C SER A 123 -6.93 8.52 -4.39
N ARG A 124 -7.09 9.02 -5.63
CA ARG A 124 -7.45 8.19 -6.79
C ARG A 124 -6.41 7.10 -7.04
N VAL A 125 -5.13 7.47 -7.04
CA VAL A 125 -4.03 6.50 -7.18
C VAL A 125 -4.13 5.41 -6.11
N MET A 126 -4.31 5.75 -4.83
CA MET A 126 -4.43 4.74 -3.76
C MET A 126 -5.61 3.79 -3.99
N VAL A 127 -6.78 4.31 -4.36
CA VAL A 127 -7.97 3.50 -4.64
C VAL A 127 -7.75 2.58 -5.84
N ASP A 128 -7.11 3.08 -6.90
CA ASP A 128 -6.81 2.31 -8.11
C ASP A 128 -5.80 1.20 -7.85
N ARG A 129 -4.73 1.49 -7.09
CA ARG A 129 -3.74 0.49 -6.67
C ARG A 129 -4.39 -0.66 -5.92
N ILE A 130 -5.19 -0.36 -4.90
CA ILE A 130 -5.88 -1.37 -4.09
C ILE A 130 -6.87 -2.16 -4.95
N SER A 131 -7.62 -1.48 -5.82
CA SER A 131 -8.55 -2.12 -6.76
C SER A 131 -7.84 -3.07 -7.73
N ALA A 132 -6.65 -2.71 -8.23
CA ALA A 132 -5.84 -3.56 -9.09
C ALA A 132 -5.41 -4.84 -8.36
N VAL A 133 -4.93 -4.74 -7.11
CA VAL A 133 -4.57 -5.91 -6.30
C VAL A 133 -5.78 -6.80 -6.05
N MET A 134 -6.94 -6.24 -5.70
CA MET A 134 -8.17 -7.02 -5.47
C MET A 134 -8.63 -7.74 -6.73
N ARG A 135 -8.61 -7.07 -7.89
CA ARG A 135 -8.95 -7.68 -9.19
C ARG A 135 -7.99 -8.80 -9.56
N TYR A 136 -6.69 -8.60 -9.35
CA TYR A 136 -5.69 -9.63 -9.57
C TYR A 136 -5.91 -10.85 -8.68
N ARG A 137 -6.08 -10.64 -7.36
CA ARG A 137 -6.36 -11.73 -6.41
C ARG A 137 -7.62 -12.51 -6.80
N LYS A 138 -8.67 -11.82 -7.25
CA LYS A 138 -9.89 -12.46 -7.75
C LYS A 138 -9.61 -13.28 -9.01
N ALA A 139 -8.85 -12.74 -9.97
CA ALA A 139 -8.46 -13.46 -11.17
C ALA A 139 -7.67 -14.74 -10.82
N LEU A 140 -6.65 -14.64 -9.96
CA LEU A 140 -5.91 -15.80 -9.46
C LEU A 140 -6.82 -16.86 -8.84
N GLY A 141 -7.76 -16.46 -7.97
CA GLY A 141 -8.70 -17.38 -7.35
C GLY A 141 -9.59 -18.10 -8.37
N LEU A 142 -10.06 -17.39 -9.40
CA LEU A 142 -10.84 -17.97 -10.49
C LEU A 142 -10.02 -18.98 -11.30
N TYR A 143 -8.77 -18.64 -11.64
CA TYR A 143 -7.90 -19.52 -12.45
C TYR A 143 -7.29 -20.68 -11.67
N ALA A 144 -7.09 -20.54 -10.35
CA ALA A 144 -6.70 -21.64 -9.47
C ALA A 144 -7.80 -22.70 -9.34
N GLN A 145 -9.05 -22.32 -9.59
CA GLN A 145 -10.24 -23.18 -9.54
C GLN A 145 -10.72 -23.61 -10.93
N TRP A 146 -10.07 -23.16 -12.01
CA TRP A 146 -10.46 -23.45 -13.40
C TRP A 146 -9.98 -24.85 -13.81
N PRO A 147 -10.80 -25.66 -14.50
CA PRO A 147 -10.86 -27.09 -14.22
C PRO A 147 -9.89 -27.89 -15.10
N LEU A 148 -8.86 -28.50 -14.51
CA LEU A 148 -8.10 -29.59 -15.15
C LEU A 148 -7.59 -30.62 -14.13
N LYS A 149 -8.51 -31.21 -13.38
CA LYS A 149 -8.49 -32.66 -13.14
C LYS A 149 -9.92 -33.16 -13.34
N THR A 150 -10.34 -33.27 -14.59
CA THR A 150 -11.23 -34.38 -14.95
C THR A 150 -10.45 -35.64 -14.61
N ILE A 151 -10.81 -36.25 -13.49
CA ILE A 151 -10.38 -37.59 -13.14
C ILE A 151 -10.96 -38.48 -14.23
N GLU A 152 -10.08 -39.02 -15.09
CA GLU A 152 -10.37 -40.22 -15.88
C GLU A 152 -10.47 -41.43 -14.96
#